data_AF-A0A5C4SWU6-F1
#
_entry.id   AF-A0A5C4SWU6-F1
#
_cell.length_a   1.000
_cell.length_b   1.000
_cell.length_c   1.000
_cell.angle_alpha   90.00
_cell.angle_beta   90.00
_cell.angle_gamma   90.00
#
_symmetry.space_group_name_H-M   'P 1'
#
loop_
_entity.id
_entity.type
_entity.pdbx_description
1 polymer ?
#
loop_
_entity_poly.entity_id
_entity_poly.type
_entity_poly.pdbx_seq_one_letter_code
_entity_poly.pdbx_strand_id
1 'polypeptide(L)'
;MNIHSGNVSDTPDRSEAEEALAVLRRWAGHASETEVAQLDPAIARLLPGRDVQNYPDLTRQYPDGFEVSADYRAGLPDLQNGPSSLIRGAKEQIQHVGISNFRLPIRFHTRDGGDLALETSVTGTVSLDAEKKGINMSRIIRSFYRHAEKVFSFEVMEAALEDYLSDLDSGDARLQMRFSFPIRVESLRSGLMGYQYYDVALELVQSAGQRHKIVHLDYVYSSTCPCSLELSEHARQQRGQLATPHSQRSVARISVQVEPEAPCLWFEDMIDHCRDAVPTETQVMVKREDEQAFAELNAANPIFVEDAARLFCEAMQGDPRIGDFRVVASHQESLHSHDAVSVLTQGTMFASRSLDPHLFASLIHRG
;
A
#
# COMPACT_ATOMS: atom_id res chain seq x y z
N MET A 1 -35.02 37.02 39.61
CA MET A 1 -35.81 35.78 39.50
C MET A 1 -37.16 36.21 38.94
N ASN A 2 -37.49 35.96 37.68
CA ASN A 2 -37.83 34.65 37.12
C ASN A 2 -37.37 34.58 35.66
N ILE A 3 -36.36 33.75 35.35
CA ILE A 3 -36.52 32.51 34.58
C ILE A 3 -37.99 32.16 34.28
N HIS A 4 -38.37 32.33 33.01
CA HIS A 4 -39.34 31.45 32.36
C HIS A 4 -38.58 30.57 31.38
N SER A 5 -38.39 29.32 31.77
CA SER A 5 -38.05 28.20 30.91
C SER A 5 -39.34 27.42 30.64
N GLY A 6 -39.68 27.24 29.38
CA GLY A 6 -40.83 26.47 28.90
C GLY A 6 -40.69 26.18 27.41
N ASN A 7 -39.93 25.13 27.10
CA ASN A 7 -39.68 24.54 25.79
C ASN A 7 -40.95 24.28 24.93
N VAL A 8 -40.78 24.37 23.60
CA VAL A 8 -41.23 23.43 22.53
C VAL A 8 -41.93 24.12 21.33
N SER A 9 -41.23 24.10 20.20
CA SER A 9 -41.70 24.26 18.80
C SER A 9 -42.55 25.47 18.43
N ASP A 10 -41.93 26.64 18.25
CA ASP A 10 -42.57 27.70 17.47
C ASP A 10 -41.92 27.76 16.10
N THR A 11 -42.57 27.10 15.14
CA THR A 11 -42.55 27.59 13.76
C THR A 11 -42.78 29.09 13.84
N PRO A 12 -41.84 29.94 13.37
CA PRO A 12 -41.96 31.37 13.49
C PRO A 12 -43.33 31.81 12.97
N ASP A 13 -43.97 32.72 13.69
CA ASP A 13 -45.22 33.26 13.19
C ASP A 13 -44.97 34.03 11.89
N ARG A 14 -46.04 34.35 11.17
CA ARG A 14 -45.90 35.03 9.88
C ARG A 14 -45.17 36.37 9.98
N SER A 15 -45.35 37.09 11.09
CA SER A 15 -44.71 38.39 11.32
C SER A 15 -43.21 38.21 11.54
N GLU A 16 -42.82 37.24 12.36
CA GLU A 16 -41.42 36.91 12.62
C GLU A 16 -40.71 36.42 11.34
N ALA A 17 -41.40 35.63 10.50
CA ALA A 17 -40.87 35.18 9.22
C ALA A 17 -40.71 36.35 8.22
N GLU A 18 -41.65 37.30 8.17
CA GLU A 18 -41.58 38.49 7.33
C GLU A 18 -40.44 39.43 7.78
N GLU A 19 -40.22 39.58 9.09
CA GLU A 19 -39.10 40.34 9.65
C GLU A 19 -37.75 39.69 9.34
N ALA A 20 -37.62 38.38 9.54
CA ALA A 20 -36.43 37.62 9.20
C ALA A 20 -36.10 37.74 7.70
N LEU A 21 -37.12 37.64 6.83
CA LEU A 21 -36.97 37.83 5.39
C LEU A 21 -36.50 39.26 5.04
N ALA A 22 -37.01 40.29 5.72
CA ALA A 22 -36.59 41.67 5.52
C ALA A 22 -35.14 41.93 5.97
N VAL A 23 -34.68 41.27 7.04
CA VAL A 23 -33.28 41.29 7.48
C VAL A 23 -32.39 40.63 6.43
N LEU A 24 -32.73 39.43 5.96
CA LEU A 24 -31.98 38.69 4.95
C LEU A 24 -31.88 39.45 3.63
N ARG A 25 -32.96 40.10 3.18
CA ARG A 25 -32.97 40.93 1.97
C ARG A 25 -32.05 42.16 2.09
N ARG A 26 -32.03 42.82 3.24
CA ARG A 26 -31.14 43.99 3.47
C ARG A 26 -29.67 43.59 3.48
N TRP A 27 -29.35 42.48 4.15
CA TRP A 27 -27.99 41.93 4.17
C TRP A 27 -27.54 41.55 2.75
N ALA A 28 -28.34 40.77 2.03
CA ALA A 28 -27.98 40.28 0.72
C ALA A 28 -27.93 41.37 -0.37
N GLY A 29 -28.51 42.56 -0.14
CA GLY A 29 -28.31 43.73 -0.99
C GLY A 29 -26.91 44.34 -0.92
N HIS A 30 -26.11 44.00 0.10
CA HIS A 30 -24.75 44.52 0.32
C HIS A 30 -23.67 43.43 0.35
N ALA A 31 -24.05 42.15 0.35
CA ALA A 31 -23.13 41.02 0.40
C ALA A 31 -22.55 40.68 -0.98
N SER A 32 -21.28 40.27 -1.00
CA SER A 32 -20.63 39.71 -2.19
C SER A 32 -21.20 38.33 -2.55
N GLU A 33 -21.06 37.90 -3.80
CA GLU A 33 -21.51 36.57 -4.23
C GLU A 33 -20.84 35.44 -3.45
N THR A 34 -19.60 35.66 -3.01
CA THR A 34 -18.84 34.76 -2.12
C THR A 34 -19.44 34.63 -0.73
N GLU A 35 -19.91 35.73 -0.12
CA GLU A 35 -20.53 35.71 1.21
C GLU A 35 -21.91 35.04 1.18
N VAL A 36 -22.67 35.23 0.10
CA VAL A 36 -23.96 34.55 -0.12
C VAL A 36 -23.78 33.03 -0.27
N ALA A 37 -22.74 32.59 -0.99
CA ALA A 37 -22.45 31.17 -1.20
C ALA A 37 -21.96 30.44 0.07
N GLN A 38 -21.39 31.16 1.04
CA GLN A 38 -20.89 30.59 2.29
C GLN A 38 -21.97 30.40 3.37
N LEU A 39 -23.09 31.13 3.30
CA LEU A 39 -24.17 31.08 4.29
C LEU A 39 -25.11 29.90 4.05
N ASP A 40 -25.87 29.94 2.94
CA ASP A 40 -26.67 28.83 2.40
C ASP A 40 -27.17 29.22 0.99
N PRO A 41 -27.02 28.36 -0.05
CA PRO A 41 -27.50 28.65 -1.41
C PRO A 41 -29.00 28.97 -1.51
N ALA A 42 -29.82 28.54 -0.55
CA ALA A 42 -31.25 28.84 -0.50
C ALA A 42 -31.55 30.33 -0.25
N ILE A 43 -30.64 31.08 0.39
CA ILE A 43 -30.81 32.52 0.67
C ILE A 43 -30.88 33.33 -0.64
N ALA A 44 -30.17 32.89 -1.68
CA ALA A 44 -30.21 33.52 -3.00
C ALA A 44 -31.61 33.51 -3.64
N ARG A 45 -32.50 32.59 -3.22
CA ARG A 45 -33.89 32.48 -3.70
C ARG A 45 -34.83 33.54 -3.12
N LEU A 46 -34.42 34.26 -2.06
CA LEU A 46 -35.24 35.23 -1.34
C LEU A 46 -35.03 36.68 -1.81
N LEU A 47 -34.09 36.90 -2.74
CA LEU A 47 -33.70 38.19 -3.29
C LEU A 47 -34.65 38.67 -4.41
N PRO A 48 -35.15 39.92 -4.36
CA PRO A 48 -36.01 40.46 -5.39
C PRO A 48 -35.22 40.75 -6.69
N GLY A 49 -35.78 40.39 -7.86
CA GLY A 49 -35.21 40.68 -9.18
C GLY A 49 -34.36 39.57 -9.81
N ARG A 50 -34.25 38.39 -9.18
CA ARG A 50 -33.70 37.19 -9.81
C ARG A 50 -34.84 36.21 -10.07
N ASP A 51 -35.29 36.11 -11.32
CA ASP A 51 -36.15 35.00 -11.76
C ASP A 51 -35.40 33.69 -11.48
N VAL A 52 -35.89 32.93 -10.51
CA VAL A 52 -35.31 31.63 -10.18
C VAL A 52 -35.77 30.70 -11.31
N GLN A 53 -34.90 30.46 -12.29
CA GLN A 53 -35.09 29.32 -13.18
C GLN A 53 -35.28 28.10 -12.28
N ASN A 54 -36.41 27.40 -12.44
CA ASN A 54 -36.57 26.06 -11.89
C ASN A 54 -35.29 25.27 -12.19
N TYR A 55 -34.89 24.41 -11.25
CA TYR A 55 -33.78 23.49 -11.50
C TYR A 55 -33.98 22.88 -12.89
N PRO A 56 -33.01 22.99 -13.81
CA PRO A 56 -33.26 22.68 -15.21
C PRO A 56 -33.78 21.25 -15.31
N ASP A 57 -34.78 21.02 -16.18
CA ASP A 57 -35.26 19.68 -16.47
C ASP A 57 -34.12 18.91 -17.16
N LEU A 58 -33.31 18.22 -16.36
CA LEU A 58 -32.20 17.41 -16.82
C LEU A 58 -32.74 16.11 -17.43
N THR A 59 -32.31 15.80 -18.65
CA THR A 59 -32.62 14.51 -19.26
C THR A 59 -31.98 13.37 -18.46
N ARG A 60 -32.73 12.27 -18.28
CA ARG A 60 -32.21 11.02 -17.69
C ARG A 60 -31.75 10.02 -18.75
N GLN A 61 -31.95 10.34 -20.02
CA GLN A 61 -31.54 9.49 -21.13
C GLN A 61 -30.06 9.72 -21.42
N TYR A 62 -29.26 8.66 -21.40
CA TYR A 62 -27.88 8.71 -21.84
C TYR A 62 -27.85 8.95 -23.36
N PRO A 63 -27.12 9.98 -23.85
CA PRO A 63 -27.13 10.31 -25.27
C PRO A 63 -26.13 9.41 -26.03
N ASP A 64 -26.56 8.21 -26.43
CA ASP A 64 -25.71 7.22 -27.13
C ASP A 64 -25.06 7.75 -28.43
N GLY A 65 -25.67 8.74 -29.08
CA GLY A 65 -25.17 9.37 -30.30
C GLY A 65 -24.34 10.65 -30.09
N PHE A 66 -24.01 11.01 -28.84
CA PHE A 66 -23.21 12.20 -28.56
C PHE A 66 -21.73 11.93 -28.83
N GLU A 67 -21.16 12.65 -29.79
CA GLU A 67 -19.73 12.65 -30.08
C GLU A 67 -19.05 13.91 -29.56
N VAL A 68 -17.93 13.73 -28.87
CA VAL A 68 -17.14 14.83 -28.31
C VAL A 68 -16.30 15.49 -29.40
N SER A 69 -16.71 16.66 -29.89
CA SER A 69 -15.90 17.49 -30.78
C SER A 69 -14.70 18.11 -30.05
N ALA A 70 -13.71 18.59 -30.80
CA ALA A 70 -12.56 19.29 -30.24
C ALA A 70 -12.98 20.57 -29.47
N ASP A 71 -13.90 21.35 -30.02
CA ASP A 71 -14.41 22.58 -29.40
C ASP A 71 -15.18 22.28 -28.11
N TYR A 72 -16.02 21.23 -28.11
CA TYR A 72 -16.72 20.81 -26.89
C TYR A 72 -15.73 20.38 -25.80
N ARG A 73 -14.71 19.60 -26.17
CA ARG A 73 -13.65 19.17 -25.24
C ARG A 73 -12.89 20.36 -24.65
N ALA A 74 -12.58 21.37 -25.46
CA ALA A 74 -11.90 22.58 -25.00
C ALA A 74 -12.76 23.44 -24.06
N GLY A 75 -14.10 23.36 -24.20
CA GLY A 75 -15.05 24.03 -23.31
C GLY A 75 -15.33 23.30 -21.99
N LEU A 76 -14.80 22.08 -21.79
CA LEU A 76 -14.98 21.35 -20.53
C LEU A 76 -14.22 22.02 -19.38
N PRO A 77 -14.82 22.16 -18.19
CA PRO A 77 -14.16 22.78 -17.05
C PRO A 77 -13.01 21.91 -16.53
N ASP A 78 -11.83 22.49 -16.42
CA ASP A 78 -10.65 21.85 -15.80
C ASP A 78 -10.45 22.41 -14.39
N LEU A 79 -11.15 21.80 -13.43
CA LEU A 79 -11.09 22.23 -12.04
C LEU A 79 -9.75 21.89 -11.37
N GLN A 80 -8.98 20.95 -11.93
CA GLN A 80 -7.69 20.51 -11.37
C GLN A 80 -6.59 21.53 -11.66
N ASN A 81 -6.63 22.14 -12.85
CA ASN A 81 -5.78 23.28 -13.23
C ASN A 81 -6.42 24.65 -12.92
N GLY A 82 -7.50 24.66 -12.12
CA GLY A 82 -8.19 25.87 -11.68
C GLY A 82 -7.35 26.72 -10.71
N PRO A 83 -7.78 27.96 -10.42
CA PRO A 83 -7.02 28.89 -9.60
C PRO A 83 -6.81 28.37 -8.17
N SER A 84 -5.67 28.73 -7.56
CA SER A 84 -5.31 28.32 -6.18
C SER A 84 -6.29 28.83 -5.12
N SER A 85 -7.12 29.84 -5.44
CA SER A 85 -8.22 30.31 -4.60
C SER A 85 -9.30 29.26 -4.34
N LEU A 86 -9.35 28.20 -5.15
CA LEU A 86 -10.29 27.08 -4.97
C LEU A 86 -9.70 25.94 -4.13
N ILE A 87 -8.49 26.08 -3.59
CA ILE A 87 -7.90 25.14 -2.61
C ILE A 87 -8.63 25.31 -1.28
N ARG A 88 -8.91 24.19 -0.60
CA ARG A 88 -9.51 24.17 0.74
C ARG A 88 -8.48 23.66 1.74
N GLY A 89 -8.35 24.36 2.87
CA GLY A 89 -7.41 24.01 3.93
C GLY A 89 -6.08 24.76 3.82
N ALA A 90 -5.08 24.30 4.59
CA ALA A 90 -3.74 24.86 4.55
C ALA A 90 -3.08 24.54 3.20
N LYS A 91 -2.38 25.53 2.65
CA LYS A 91 -1.56 25.36 1.44
C LYS A 91 -0.23 24.76 1.83
N GLU A 92 -0.22 23.44 1.99
CA GLU A 92 0.97 22.67 2.32
C GLU A 92 1.31 21.74 1.16
N GLN A 93 2.59 21.41 1.04
CA GLN A 93 3.01 20.38 0.08
C GLN A 93 2.43 19.03 0.50
N ILE A 94 1.83 18.32 -0.46
CA ILE A 94 1.41 16.94 -0.27
C ILE A 94 2.54 16.04 -0.77
N GLN A 95 3.10 15.20 0.11
CA GLN A 95 4.24 14.35 -0.24
C GLN A 95 3.83 13.22 -1.20
N HIS A 96 2.61 12.68 -1.04
CA HIS A 96 2.08 11.62 -1.89
C HIS A 96 0.59 11.84 -2.21
N VAL A 97 0.30 12.01 -3.49
CA VAL A 97 -1.05 11.97 -4.05
C VAL A 97 -1.04 11.15 -5.33
N GLY A 98 -2.07 10.33 -5.54
CA GLY A 98 -2.08 9.38 -6.65
C GLY A 98 -3.20 8.35 -6.58
N ILE A 99 -2.96 7.23 -7.26
CA ILE A 99 -3.86 6.09 -7.29
C ILE A 99 -3.24 4.90 -6.57
N SER A 100 -4.08 4.05 -5.99
CA SER A 100 -3.64 2.86 -5.27
C SER A 100 -4.46 1.66 -5.69
N ASN A 101 -3.82 0.49 -5.73
CA ASN A 101 -4.45 -0.82 -5.90
C ASN A 101 -5.24 -0.98 -7.22
N PHE A 102 -4.76 -0.41 -8.33
CA PHE A 102 -5.27 -0.79 -9.66
C PHE A 102 -4.59 -2.07 -10.13
N ARG A 103 -5.30 -2.93 -10.88
CA ARG A 103 -4.80 -4.27 -11.23
C ARG A 103 -4.54 -4.40 -12.73
N LEU A 104 -3.40 -4.98 -13.08
CA LEU A 104 -3.01 -5.28 -14.45
C LEU A 104 -2.40 -6.70 -14.54
N PRO A 105 -2.61 -7.42 -15.65
CA PRO A 105 -1.82 -8.61 -15.95
C PRO A 105 -0.44 -8.18 -16.45
N ILE A 106 0.61 -8.48 -15.70
CA ILE A 106 1.99 -8.10 -16.01
C ILE A 106 2.82 -9.37 -16.24
N ARG A 107 3.69 -9.36 -17.26
CA ARG A 107 4.57 -10.49 -17.58
C ARG A 107 5.92 -10.31 -16.88
N PHE A 108 6.34 -11.24 -16.04
CA PHE A 108 7.63 -11.23 -15.35
C PHE A 108 8.56 -12.30 -15.92
N HIS A 109 9.85 -11.98 -16.05
CA HIS A 109 10.89 -12.97 -16.34
C HIS A 109 11.25 -13.76 -15.08
N THR A 110 11.58 -15.03 -15.26
CA THR A 110 12.14 -15.90 -14.21
C THR A 110 13.62 -16.15 -14.44
N ARG A 111 14.34 -16.51 -13.37
CA ARG A 111 15.80 -16.75 -13.41
C ARG A 111 16.19 -17.82 -14.44
N ASP A 112 15.35 -18.82 -14.64
CA ASP A 112 15.57 -19.93 -15.58
C ASP A 112 15.16 -19.62 -17.03
N GLY A 113 14.85 -18.36 -17.35
CA GLY A 113 14.55 -17.89 -18.70
C GLY A 113 13.11 -18.11 -19.16
N GLY A 114 12.17 -18.28 -18.22
CA GLY A 114 10.73 -18.34 -18.50
C GLY A 114 10.03 -16.99 -18.30
N ASP A 115 8.77 -16.91 -18.76
CA ASP A 115 7.89 -15.75 -18.57
C ASP A 115 6.60 -16.18 -17.83
N LEU A 116 6.14 -15.35 -16.90
CA LEU A 116 4.91 -15.57 -16.14
C LEU A 116 4.01 -14.34 -16.21
N ALA A 117 2.76 -14.50 -16.64
CA ALA A 117 1.75 -13.45 -16.57
C ALA A 117 1.02 -13.50 -15.22
N LEU A 118 1.21 -12.49 -14.38
CA LEU A 118 0.65 -12.42 -13.02
C LEU A 118 -0.29 -11.22 -12.88
N GLU A 119 -1.40 -11.41 -12.16
CA GLU A 119 -2.19 -10.27 -11.68
C GLU A 119 -1.35 -9.44 -10.72
N THR A 120 -1.16 -8.17 -11.05
CA THR A 120 -0.29 -7.25 -10.32
C THR A 120 -1.09 -6.04 -9.88
N SER A 121 -1.10 -5.79 -8.57
CA SER A 121 -1.61 -4.54 -7.98
C SER A 121 -0.56 -3.46 -8.14
N VAL A 122 -0.95 -2.29 -8.62
CA VAL A 122 -0.05 -1.15 -8.82
C VAL A 122 -0.57 0.07 -8.07
N THR A 123 0.36 0.82 -7.50
CA THR A 123 0.14 2.07 -6.76
C THR A 123 1.14 3.09 -7.27
N GLY A 124 0.67 4.26 -7.70
CA GLY A 124 1.52 5.33 -8.23
C GLY A 124 1.16 6.65 -7.58
N THR A 125 2.14 7.33 -6.99
CA THR A 125 1.97 8.62 -6.31
C THR A 125 3.11 9.59 -6.66
N VAL A 126 2.83 10.89 -6.55
CA VAL A 126 3.79 12.00 -6.68
C VAL A 126 3.60 12.99 -5.56
N SER A 127 4.59 13.87 -5.38
CA SER A 127 4.39 15.07 -4.59
C SER A 127 3.58 16.12 -5.37
N LEU A 128 2.84 16.95 -4.64
CA LEU A 128 2.05 18.05 -5.16
C LEU A 128 2.39 19.32 -4.37
N ASP A 129 2.76 20.37 -5.11
CA ASP A 129 3.08 21.67 -4.52
C ASP A 129 1.86 22.31 -3.83
N ALA A 130 2.13 23.08 -2.77
CA ALA A 130 1.13 23.79 -1.97
C ALA A 130 0.16 24.68 -2.79
N GLU A 131 0.62 25.21 -3.93
CA GLU A 131 -0.16 26.12 -4.78
C GLU A 131 -0.94 25.40 -5.89
N LYS A 132 -0.74 24.08 -6.07
CA LYS A 132 -1.46 23.28 -7.06
C LYS A 132 -2.68 22.63 -6.41
N LYS A 133 -3.83 22.71 -7.08
CA LYS A 133 -5.09 22.19 -6.54
C LYS A 133 -5.20 20.66 -6.60
N GLY A 134 -4.59 20.01 -7.59
CA GLY A 134 -4.64 18.57 -7.73
C GLY A 134 -3.82 18.04 -8.90
N ILE A 135 -3.73 16.72 -8.98
CA ILE A 135 -3.11 15.99 -10.10
C ILE A 135 -4.17 15.42 -11.04
N ASN A 136 -3.78 15.17 -12.29
CA ASN A 136 -4.63 14.43 -13.21
C ASN A 136 -4.48 12.91 -13.00
N MET A 137 -5.29 12.36 -12.09
CA MET A 137 -5.30 10.95 -11.69
C MET A 137 -5.36 9.97 -12.88
N SER A 138 -6.15 10.30 -13.91
CA SER A 138 -6.33 9.44 -15.09
C SER A 138 -5.06 9.29 -15.93
N ARG A 139 -4.11 10.21 -15.81
CA ARG A 139 -2.84 10.15 -16.56
C ARG A 139 -1.95 9.03 -16.05
N ILE A 140 -1.91 8.81 -14.73
CA ILE A 140 -1.16 7.72 -14.12
C ILE A 140 -1.57 6.40 -14.76
N ILE A 141 -2.88 6.12 -14.79
CA ILE A 141 -3.40 4.87 -15.38
C ILE A 141 -3.00 4.77 -16.85
N ARG A 142 -3.15 5.84 -17.64
CA ARG A 142 -2.83 5.82 -19.07
C ARG A 142 -1.35 5.58 -19.36
N SER A 143 -0.43 6.11 -18.55
CA SER A 143 1.00 5.80 -18.71
C SER A 143 1.26 4.31 -18.47
N PHE A 144 0.64 3.72 -17.45
CA PHE A 144 0.77 2.28 -17.20
C PHE A 144 0.21 1.41 -18.32
N TYR A 145 -0.98 1.71 -18.83
CA TYR A 145 -1.56 0.93 -19.94
C TYR A 145 -0.71 0.97 -21.21
N ARG A 146 0.04 2.05 -21.46
CA ARG A 146 0.96 2.14 -22.60
C ARG A 146 2.12 1.14 -22.50
N HIS A 147 2.49 0.76 -21.28
CA HIS A 147 3.62 -0.14 -21.01
C HIS A 147 3.18 -1.53 -20.54
N ALA A 148 1.90 -1.74 -20.23
CA ALA A 148 1.38 -2.98 -19.63
C ALA A 148 1.54 -4.24 -20.50
N GLU A 149 1.59 -4.09 -21.83
CA GLU A 149 1.78 -5.22 -22.74
C GLU A 149 3.25 -5.65 -22.92
N LYS A 150 4.20 -4.85 -22.40
CA LYS A 150 5.62 -5.18 -22.44
C LYS A 150 5.95 -6.24 -21.39
N VAL A 151 7.01 -7.02 -21.63
CA VAL A 151 7.57 -7.84 -20.55
C VAL A 151 8.20 -6.91 -19.51
N PHE A 152 7.88 -7.16 -18.25
CA PHE A 152 8.23 -6.31 -17.13
C PHE A 152 9.72 -6.33 -16.85
N SER A 153 10.24 -5.14 -16.58
CA SER A 153 11.55 -4.92 -16.02
C SER A 153 11.54 -3.59 -15.25
N PHE A 154 12.59 -3.32 -14.46
CA PHE A 154 12.72 -2.01 -13.82
C PHE A 154 12.77 -0.86 -14.84
N GLU A 155 13.31 -1.09 -16.03
CA GLU A 155 13.34 -0.10 -17.12
C GLU A 155 11.92 0.23 -17.61
N VAL A 156 11.00 -0.73 -17.60
CA VAL A 156 9.59 -0.49 -17.92
C VAL A 156 8.90 0.33 -16.82
N MET A 157 9.21 0.07 -15.55
CA MET A 157 8.74 0.92 -14.44
C MET A 157 9.27 2.34 -14.56
N GLU A 158 10.56 2.50 -14.85
CA GLU A 158 11.20 3.80 -15.05
C GLU A 158 10.57 4.56 -16.21
N ALA A 159 10.35 3.92 -17.36
CA ALA A 159 9.68 4.53 -18.50
C ALA A 159 8.23 4.94 -18.17
N ALA A 160 7.49 4.12 -17.42
CA ALA A 160 6.13 4.45 -16.99
C ALA A 160 6.10 5.62 -16.00
N LEU A 161 7.11 5.71 -15.12
CA LEU A 161 7.29 6.80 -14.17
C LEU A 161 7.70 8.09 -14.88
N GLU A 162 8.60 8.00 -15.86
CA GLU A 162 9.10 9.14 -16.63
C GLU A 162 8.03 9.73 -17.54
N ASP A 163 7.23 8.89 -18.22
CA ASP A 163 6.04 9.31 -18.97
C ASP A 163 5.01 10.01 -18.07
N TYR A 164 4.99 9.67 -16.78
CA TYR A 164 4.11 10.31 -15.82
C TYR A 164 4.67 11.65 -15.33
N LEU A 165 5.98 11.72 -15.10
CA LEU A 165 6.68 12.91 -14.63
C LEU A 165 6.90 13.98 -15.71
N SER A 166 7.04 13.61 -16.99
CA SER A 166 7.24 14.59 -18.08
C SER A 166 6.12 15.62 -18.17
N ASP A 167 4.93 15.27 -17.67
CA ASP A 167 3.72 16.10 -17.68
C ASP A 167 3.48 16.83 -16.34
N LEU A 168 4.30 16.58 -15.33
CA LEU A 168 4.16 17.12 -13.98
C LEU A 168 5.45 17.82 -13.56
N ASP A 169 5.33 19.09 -13.21
CA ASP A 169 6.41 19.85 -12.58
C ASP A 169 6.51 19.44 -11.10
N SER A 170 6.78 18.14 -10.83
CA SER A 170 6.85 17.51 -9.51
C SER A 170 8.20 16.78 -9.38
N GLY A 171 8.86 16.97 -8.23
CA GLY A 171 10.22 16.45 -8.00
C GLY A 171 10.28 15.01 -7.50
N ASP A 172 9.27 14.57 -6.74
CA ASP A 172 9.28 13.28 -6.04
C ASP A 172 8.15 12.39 -6.52
N ALA A 173 8.46 11.10 -6.72
CA ALA A 173 7.52 10.13 -7.25
C ALA A 173 7.76 8.74 -6.67
N ARG A 174 6.69 7.95 -6.58
CA ARG A 174 6.75 6.57 -6.11
C ARG A 174 5.84 5.70 -6.95
N LEU A 175 6.38 4.58 -7.39
CA LEU A 175 5.64 3.53 -8.07
C LEU A 175 5.89 2.22 -7.34
N GLN A 176 4.82 1.52 -6.97
CA GLN A 176 4.87 0.21 -6.36
C GLN A 176 4.02 -0.78 -7.14
N MET A 177 4.55 -1.98 -7.38
CA MET A 177 3.85 -3.13 -7.95
C MET A 177 3.89 -4.28 -6.95
N ARG A 178 2.78 -4.97 -6.74
CA ARG A 178 2.65 -6.11 -5.81
C ARG A 178 1.99 -7.28 -6.51
N PHE A 179 2.57 -8.46 -6.36
CA PHE A 179 2.10 -9.69 -7.00
C PHE A 179 2.49 -10.91 -6.17
N SER A 180 1.85 -12.04 -6.45
CA SER A 180 2.16 -13.32 -5.82
C SER A 180 2.97 -14.18 -6.79
N PHE A 181 4.26 -14.38 -6.49
CA PHE A 181 5.22 -15.04 -7.36
C PHE A 181 5.27 -16.55 -7.08
N PRO A 182 4.98 -17.41 -8.08
CA PRO A 182 4.99 -18.86 -7.89
C PRO A 182 6.37 -19.48 -8.16
N ILE A 183 6.85 -20.34 -7.25
CA ILE A 183 8.01 -21.20 -7.46
C ILE A 183 7.61 -22.66 -7.25
N ARG A 184 8.13 -23.54 -8.10
CA ARG A 184 7.95 -24.98 -7.95
C ARG A 184 8.98 -25.52 -6.94
N VAL A 185 8.51 -26.16 -5.88
CA VAL A 185 9.32 -26.64 -4.75
C VAL A 185 9.14 -28.14 -4.59
N GLU A 186 10.25 -28.84 -4.32
CA GLU A 186 10.27 -30.27 -4.01
C GLU A 186 10.07 -30.50 -2.50
N SER A 187 9.29 -31.52 -2.14
CA SER A 187 9.13 -31.98 -0.75
C SER A 187 10.44 -32.55 -0.20
N LEU A 188 10.65 -32.44 1.12
CA LEU A 188 11.91 -32.83 1.78
C LEU A 188 12.42 -34.26 1.51
N ARG A 189 11.54 -35.26 1.34
CA ARG A 189 11.92 -36.68 1.19
C ARG A 189 11.15 -37.41 0.10
N SER A 190 9.87 -37.12 -0.13
CA SER A 190 9.01 -37.95 -1.00
C SER A 190 9.13 -37.67 -2.50
N GLY A 191 9.87 -36.61 -2.88
CA GLY A 191 10.03 -36.15 -4.26
C GLY A 191 8.74 -35.57 -4.89
N LEU A 192 7.73 -35.24 -4.08
CA LEU A 192 6.55 -34.53 -4.55
C LEU A 192 6.92 -33.08 -4.91
N MET A 193 6.24 -32.52 -5.90
CA MET A 193 6.46 -31.14 -6.34
C MET A 193 5.17 -30.34 -6.20
N GLY A 194 5.23 -29.17 -5.56
CA GLY A 194 4.12 -28.23 -5.44
C GLY A 194 4.53 -26.80 -5.80
N TYR A 195 3.56 -25.90 -5.96
CA TYR A 195 3.82 -24.47 -6.13
C TYR A 195 3.72 -23.75 -4.79
N GLN A 196 4.83 -23.14 -4.36
CA GLN A 196 4.87 -22.18 -3.27
C GLN A 196 4.72 -20.78 -3.84
N TYR A 197 3.91 -19.95 -3.19
CA TYR A 197 3.72 -18.56 -3.57
C TYR A 197 4.40 -17.63 -2.59
N TYR A 198 4.99 -16.56 -3.11
CA TYR A 198 5.69 -15.51 -2.36
C TYR A 198 5.05 -14.16 -2.66
N ASP A 199 4.73 -13.40 -1.61
CA ASP A 199 4.25 -12.04 -1.80
C ASP A 199 5.46 -11.12 -2.04
N VAL A 200 5.53 -10.60 -3.27
CA VAL A 200 6.61 -9.73 -3.73
C VAL A 200 6.05 -8.34 -4.00
N ALA A 201 6.80 -7.32 -3.61
CA ALA A 201 6.56 -5.95 -4.06
C ALA A 201 7.82 -5.32 -4.65
N LEU A 202 7.65 -4.60 -5.75
CA LEU A 202 8.70 -3.83 -6.40
C LEU A 202 8.35 -2.37 -6.24
N GLU A 203 9.29 -1.59 -5.75
CA GLU A 203 9.12 -0.17 -5.52
C GLU A 203 10.23 0.62 -6.22
N LEU A 204 9.82 1.62 -7.00
CA LEU A 204 10.70 2.60 -7.61
C LEU A 204 10.41 3.93 -6.94
N VAL A 205 11.41 4.48 -6.25
CA VAL A 205 11.32 5.78 -5.57
C VAL A 205 12.20 6.77 -6.30
N GLN A 206 11.63 7.87 -6.74
CA GLN A 206 12.37 9.05 -7.16
C GLN A 206 12.28 10.11 -6.06
N SER A 207 13.42 10.47 -5.49
CA SER A 207 13.49 11.55 -4.51
C SER A 207 14.81 12.31 -4.64
N ALA A 208 14.75 13.64 -4.52
CA ALA A 208 15.93 14.50 -4.60
C ALA A 208 16.81 14.25 -5.86
N GLY A 209 16.17 13.92 -6.98
CA GLY A 209 16.86 13.65 -8.26
C GLY A 209 17.55 12.29 -8.35
N GLN A 210 17.42 11.42 -7.33
CA GLN A 210 17.93 10.06 -7.34
C GLN A 210 16.79 9.05 -7.49
N ARG A 211 17.09 7.92 -8.14
CA ARG A 211 16.16 6.79 -8.30
C ARG A 211 16.67 5.61 -7.49
N HIS A 212 15.77 5.03 -6.69
CA HIS A 212 16.05 3.86 -5.87
C HIS A 212 15.11 2.73 -6.27
N LYS A 213 15.70 1.57 -6.58
CA LYS A 213 15.00 0.32 -6.86
C LYS A 213 14.94 -0.49 -5.58
N ILE A 214 13.75 -0.90 -5.17
CA ILE A 214 13.53 -1.64 -3.94
C ILE A 214 12.73 -2.90 -4.26
N VAL A 215 13.14 -4.02 -3.66
CA VAL A 215 12.40 -5.28 -3.68
C VAL A 215 11.97 -5.62 -2.27
N HIS A 216 10.71 -6.01 -2.11
CA HIS A 216 10.15 -6.51 -0.87
C HIS A 216 9.71 -7.95 -1.06
N LEU A 217 10.03 -8.81 -0.10
CA LEU A 217 9.65 -10.22 -0.07
C LEU A 217 9.11 -10.56 1.31
N ASP A 218 7.92 -11.15 1.36
CA ASP A 218 7.40 -11.81 2.56
C ASP A 218 7.71 -13.31 2.49
N TYR A 219 8.61 -13.76 3.36
CA TYR A 219 9.04 -15.14 3.49
C TYR A 219 8.33 -15.82 4.68
N VAL A 220 7.67 -16.94 4.41
CA VAL A 220 6.86 -17.68 5.40
C VAL A 220 7.60 -18.95 5.84
N TYR A 221 7.84 -19.06 7.13
CA TYR A 221 8.63 -20.16 7.71
C TYR A 221 7.99 -20.67 9.01
N SER A 222 8.47 -21.81 9.50
CA SER A 222 8.14 -22.29 10.83
C SER A 222 9.24 -21.91 11.82
N SER A 223 8.87 -21.37 12.97
CA SER A 223 9.81 -21.09 14.06
C SER A 223 9.48 -21.96 15.26
N THR A 224 10.47 -22.72 15.72
CA THR A 224 10.40 -23.47 16.98
C THR A 224 11.18 -22.72 18.06
N CYS A 225 10.55 -22.45 19.20
CA CYS A 225 11.19 -21.69 20.28
C CYS A 225 12.31 -22.51 20.95
N PRO A 226 13.56 -22.01 20.99
CA PRO A 226 14.67 -22.70 21.65
C PRO A 226 14.39 -23.03 23.11
N CYS A 227 13.83 -22.07 23.87
CA CYS A 227 13.45 -22.29 25.27
C CYS A 227 12.44 -23.44 25.43
N SER A 228 11.42 -23.49 24.56
CA SER A 228 10.38 -24.52 24.64
C SER A 228 10.93 -25.90 24.30
N LEU A 229 11.84 -25.99 23.33
CA LEU A 229 12.56 -27.22 23.00
C LEU A 229 13.39 -27.71 24.17
N GLU A 230 14.22 -26.84 24.76
CA GLU A 230 15.06 -27.20 25.91
C GLU A 230 14.23 -27.69 27.11
N LEU A 231 13.14 -26.99 27.44
CA LEU A 231 12.26 -27.37 28.55
C LEU A 231 11.49 -28.68 28.27
N SER A 232 11.13 -28.92 27.01
CA SER A 232 10.48 -30.18 26.59
C SER A 232 11.43 -31.36 26.73
N GLU A 233 12.68 -31.20 26.30
CA GLU A 233 13.72 -32.23 26.46
C GLU A 233 14.08 -32.48 27.92
N HIS A 234 14.17 -31.42 28.73
CA HIS A 234 14.34 -31.55 30.18
C HIS A 234 13.20 -32.37 30.81
N ALA A 235 11.93 -32.10 30.45
CA ALA A 235 10.79 -32.86 30.96
C ALA A 235 10.84 -34.35 30.54
N ARG A 236 11.25 -34.63 29.30
CA ARG A 236 11.42 -36.00 28.79
C ARG A 236 12.52 -36.74 29.54
N GLN A 237 13.67 -36.12 29.74
CA GLN A 237 14.83 -36.75 30.38
C GLN A 237 14.66 -36.93 31.89
N GLN A 238 14.15 -35.91 32.59
CA GLN A 238 14.06 -35.94 34.05
C GLN A 238 12.82 -36.66 34.57
N ARG A 239 11.72 -36.64 33.80
CA ARG A 239 10.42 -37.16 34.27
C ARG A 239 9.84 -38.26 33.40
N GLY A 240 10.49 -38.63 32.29
CA GLY A 240 9.91 -39.56 31.30
C GLY A 240 8.59 -39.05 30.71
N GLN A 241 8.32 -37.74 30.81
CA GLN A 241 7.07 -37.14 30.40
C GLN A 241 7.15 -36.73 28.94
N LEU A 242 6.22 -37.21 28.12
CA LEU A 242 6.06 -36.70 26.76
C LEU A 242 5.73 -35.19 26.84
N ALA A 243 6.55 -34.38 26.18
CA ALA A 243 6.40 -32.93 26.07
C ALA A 243 6.70 -32.51 24.63
N THR A 244 5.94 -31.56 24.10
CA THR A 244 6.08 -31.06 22.73
C THR A 244 6.44 -29.60 22.78
N PRO A 245 7.56 -29.17 22.15
CA PRO A 245 7.88 -27.77 22.06
C PRO A 245 6.87 -27.04 21.18
N HIS A 246 6.59 -25.78 21.51
CA HIS A 246 5.74 -24.99 20.64
C HIS A 246 6.51 -24.54 19.39
N SER A 247 5.82 -24.64 18.27
CA SER A 247 6.22 -24.10 16.98
C SER A 247 5.03 -23.35 16.39
N GLN A 248 5.31 -22.44 15.48
CA GLN A 248 4.30 -21.61 14.83
C GLN A 248 4.70 -21.27 13.40
N ARG A 249 3.75 -20.73 12.65
CA ARG A 249 4.02 -20.04 11.38
C ARG A 249 4.51 -18.63 11.70
N SER A 250 5.52 -18.20 10.96
CA SER A 250 6.18 -16.91 11.12
C SER A 250 6.36 -16.27 9.75
N VAL A 251 6.43 -14.94 9.73
CA VAL A 251 6.61 -14.17 8.49
C VAL A 251 7.76 -13.20 8.71
N ALA A 252 8.71 -13.20 7.78
CA ALA A 252 9.72 -12.15 7.67
C ALA A 252 9.46 -11.33 6.41
N ARG A 253 9.33 -10.02 6.55
CA ARG A 253 9.34 -9.07 5.43
C ARG A 253 10.74 -8.52 5.26
N ILE A 254 11.36 -8.86 4.15
CA ILE A 254 12.70 -8.41 3.76
C ILE A 254 12.52 -7.35 2.68
N SER A 255 13.03 -6.14 2.93
CA SER A 255 13.02 -5.02 1.99
C SER A 255 14.45 -4.64 1.67
N VAL A 256 14.85 -4.67 0.40
CA VAL A 256 16.23 -4.43 -0.03
C VAL A 256 16.27 -3.35 -1.10
N GLN A 257 17.21 -2.42 -0.98
CA GLN A 257 17.58 -1.55 -2.08
C GLN A 257 18.54 -2.31 -3.00
N VAL A 258 18.25 -2.32 -4.29
CA VAL A 258 19.14 -2.89 -5.31
C VAL A 258 20.19 -1.86 -5.68
N GLU A 259 21.46 -2.28 -5.71
CA GLU A 259 22.57 -1.42 -6.12
C GLU A 259 22.43 -1.01 -7.60
N PRO A 260 22.59 0.28 -7.98
CA PRO A 260 22.26 0.76 -9.33
C PRO A 260 23.00 0.09 -10.48
N GLU A 261 24.24 -0.35 -10.26
CA GLU A 261 25.10 -0.99 -11.27
C GLU A 261 25.24 -2.51 -11.07
N ALA A 262 24.51 -3.08 -10.11
CA ALA A 262 24.55 -4.50 -9.87
C ALA A 262 23.89 -5.29 -11.01
N PRO A 263 24.36 -6.52 -11.28
CA PRO A 263 23.61 -7.45 -12.11
C PRO A 263 22.23 -7.73 -11.49
N CYS A 264 21.31 -8.24 -12.31
CA CYS A 264 19.94 -8.52 -11.87
C CYS A 264 19.92 -9.36 -10.58
N LEU A 265 19.24 -8.82 -9.56
CA LEU A 265 18.85 -9.55 -8.36
C LEU A 265 17.48 -10.18 -8.62
N TRP A 266 17.45 -11.50 -8.83
CA TRP A 266 16.21 -12.22 -9.09
C TRP A 266 15.39 -12.37 -7.80
N PHE A 267 14.08 -12.48 -7.92
CA PHE A 267 13.22 -12.76 -6.75
C PHE A 267 13.59 -14.11 -6.14
N GLU A 268 13.94 -15.07 -7.00
CA GLU A 268 14.46 -16.38 -6.65
C GLU A 268 15.75 -16.30 -5.83
N ASP A 269 16.64 -15.33 -6.12
CA ASP A 269 17.88 -15.17 -5.35
C ASP A 269 17.57 -14.72 -3.90
N MET A 270 16.63 -13.79 -3.72
CA MET A 270 16.20 -13.38 -2.39
C MET A 270 15.52 -14.52 -1.62
N ILE A 271 14.75 -15.36 -2.32
CA ILE A 271 14.08 -16.52 -1.74
C ILE A 271 15.11 -17.57 -1.32
N ASP A 272 16.13 -17.83 -2.16
CA ASP A 272 17.22 -18.74 -1.85
C ASP A 272 18.02 -18.25 -0.63
N HIS A 273 18.34 -16.95 -0.55
CA HIS A 273 18.95 -16.35 0.65
C HIS A 273 18.11 -16.57 1.92
N CYS A 274 16.78 -16.44 1.81
CA CYS A 274 15.89 -16.67 2.96
C CYS A 274 15.84 -18.14 3.37
N ARG A 275 15.86 -19.07 2.41
CA ARG A 275 15.91 -20.51 2.66
C ARG A 275 17.22 -20.94 3.30
N ASP A 276 18.33 -20.40 2.84
CA ASP A 276 19.65 -20.70 3.39
C ASP A 276 19.78 -20.15 4.82
N ALA A 277 19.26 -18.93 5.06
CA ALA A 277 19.27 -18.32 6.38
C ALA A 277 18.33 -19.02 7.38
N VAL A 278 17.11 -19.36 6.95
CA VAL A 278 16.08 -20.01 7.77
C VAL A 278 15.44 -21.14 6.97
N PRO A 279 15.94 -22.39 7.11
CA PRO A 279 15.59 -23.51 6.23
C PRO A 279 14.21 -24.12 6.47
N THR A 280 13.50 -23.66 7.50
CA THR A 280 12.19 -24.17 7.90
C THR A 280 11.03 -23.56 7.10
N GLU A 281 11.21 -23.33 5.80
CA GLU A 281 10.15 -22.89 4.90
C GLU A 281 8.92 -23.82 4.98
N THR A 282 7.72 -23.24 4.94
CA THR A 282 6.49 -24.05 4.92
C THR A 282 6.45 -24.95 3.68
N GLN A 283 6.05 -26.20 3.88
CA GLN A 283 5.97 -27.19 2.81
C GLN A 283 4.63 -27.12 2.06
N VAL A 284 4.67 -27.34 0.74
CA VAL A 284 3.46 -27.29 -0.13
C VAL A 284 2.74 -28.64 -0.17
N MET A 285 3.47 -29.70 -0.56
CA MET A 285 2.95 -31.06 -0.65
C MET A 285 3.81 -31.97 0.21
N VAL A 286 3.17 -32.79 1.04
CA VAL A 286 3.85 -33.67 1.99
C VAL A 286 3.21 -35.05 2.04
N LYS A 287 4.05 -36.06 2.30
CA LYS A 287 3.67 -37.37 2.84
C LYS A 287 4.18 -37.52 4.27
N ARG A 288 3.92 -38.67 4.89
CA ARG A 288 4.33 -38.98 6.27
C ARG A 288 5.83 -38.81 6.49
N GLU A 289 6.64 -39.25 5.53
CA GLU A 289 8.09 -39.12 5.56
C GLU A 289 8.56 -37.65 5.52
N ASP A 290 7.83 -36.77 4.83
CA ASP A 290 8.11 -35.33 4.76
C ASP A 290 7.68 -34.62 6.05
N GLU A 291 6.53 -34.98 6.61
CA GLU A 291 6.08 -34.45 7.91
C GLU A 291 7.09 -34.76 9.01
N GLN A 292 7.63 -35.99 9.03
CA GLN A 292 8.70 -36.36 9.94
C GLN A 292 9.98 -35.55 9.66
N ALA A 293 10.36 -35.42 8.38
CA ALA A 293 11.53 -34.64 7.99
C ALA A 293 11.42 -33.18 8.43
N PHE A 294 10.24 -32.58 8.30
CA PHE A 294 9.98 -31.21 8.69
C PHE A 294 10.01 -31.04 10.21
N ALA A 295 9.51 -32.01 10.97
CA ALA A 295 9.64 -32.00 12.43
C ALA A 295 11.11 -32.07 12.88
N GLU A 296 11.91 -32.92 12.24
CA GLU A 296 13.35 -33.02 12.49
C GLU A 296 14.10 -31.74 12.09
N LEU A 297 13.74 -31.13 10.95
CA LEU A 297 14.31 -29.87 10.48
C LEU A 297 14.02 -28.71 11.44
N ASN A 298 12.79 -28.63 11.97
CA ASN A 298 12.42 -27.65 12.99
C ASN A 298 13.19 -27.84 14.29
N ALA A 299 13.35 -29.09 14.74
CA ALA A 299 14.11 -29.40 15.95
C ALA A 299 15.61 -29.11 15.79
N ALA A 300 16.15 -29.23 14.57
CA ALA A 300 17.54 -28.89 14.26
C ALA A 300 17.80 -27.38 14.16
N ASN A 301 16.76 -26.58 13.91
CA ASN A 301 16.86 -25.13 13.70
C ASN A 301 15.90 -24.34 14.62
N PRO A 302 15.97 -24.50 15.96
CA PRO A 302 15.18 -23.69 16.86
C PRO A 302 15.68 -22.23 16.81
N ILE A 303 14.76 -21.26 16.82
CA ILE A 303 15.12 -19.87 16.53
C ILE A 303 14.25 -18.86 17.30
N PHE A 304 14.88 -17.85 17.90
CA PHE A 304 14.18 -16.67 18.43
C PHE A 304 13.91 -15.64 17.33
N VAL A 305 12.96 -14.73 17.55
CA VAL A 305 12.62 -13.70 16.55
C VAL A 305 13.78 -12.73 16.29
N GLU A 306 14.63 -12.52 17.29
CA GLU A 306 15.86 -11.73 17.19
C GLU A 306 16.91 -12.42 16.31
N ASP A 307 17.06 -13.73 16.46
CA ASP A 307 18.02 -14.52 15.70
C ASP A 307 17.56 -14.66 14.24
N ALA A 308 16.26 -14.80 13.99
CA ALA A 308 15.71 -14.75 12.63
C ALA A 308 16.10 -13.43 11.93
N ALA A 309 15.91 -12.29 12.58
CA ALA A 309 16.31 -11.01 12.01
C ALA A 309 17.83 -10.90 11.76
N ARG A 310 18.66 -11.49 12.63
CA ARG A 310 20.13 -11.52 12.46
C ARG A 310 20.56 -12.42 11.30
N LEU A 311 19.98 -13.61 11.16
CA LEU A 311 20.30 -14.54 10.07
C LEU A 311 19.91 -13.96 8.70
N PHE A 312 18.73 -13.36 8.59
CA PHE A 312 18.36 -12.66 7.35
C PHE A 312 19.28 -11.46 7.09
N CYS A 313 19.66 -10.71 8.13
CA CYS A 313 20.63 -9.61 7.98
C CYS A 313 21.98 -10.09 7.46
N GLU A 314 22.51 -11.19 7.99
CA GLU A 314 23.77 -11.79 7.54
C GLU A 314 23.69 -12.19 6.07
N ALA A 315 22.59 -12.85 5.66
CA ALA A 315 22.37 -13.22 4.27
C ALA A 315 22.33 -12.01 3.33
N MET A 316 21.61 -10.94 3.71
CA MET A 316 21.53 -9.72 2.89
C MET A 316 22.89 -8.99 2.80
N GLN A 317 23.68 -8.98 3.88
CA GLN A 317 25.04 -8.41 3.87
C GLN A 317 26.01 -9.21 2.99
N GLY A 318 25.75 -10.49 2.79
CA GLY A 318 26.57 -11.37 1.96
C GLY A 318 26.43 -11.15 0.46
N ASP A 319 25.36 -10.48 0.00
CA ASP A 319 25.10 -10.24 -1.42
C ASP A 319 25.49 -8.81 -1.84
N PRO A 320 26.54 -8.62 -2.65
CA PRO A 320 27.00 -7.29 -3.05
C PRO A 320 26.03 -6.54 -3.97
N ARG A 321 24.95 -7.19 -4.44
CA ARG A 321 23.88 -6.53 -5.21
C ARG A 321 22.89 -5.78 -4.32
N ILE A 322 22.95 -6.01 -3.01
CA ILE A 322 22.05 -5.43 -2.00
C ILE A 322 22.77 -4.28 -1.29
N GLY A 323 22.16 -3.11 -1.31
CA GLY A 323 22.61 -1.93 -0.58
C GLY A 323 21.95 -1.85 0.81
N ASP A 324 21.26 -0.75 1.09
CA ASP A 324 20.46 -0.60 2.31
C ASP A 324 19.34 -1.64 2.35
N PHE A 325 18.96 -2.10 3.55
CA PHE A 325 17.86 -3.06 3.72
C PHE A 325 17.18 -2.99 5.08
N ARG A 326 16.02 -3.62 5.17
CA ARG A 326 15.25 -3.79 6.41
C ARG A 326 14.65 -5.19 6.49
N VAL A 327 14.79 -5.82 7.64
CA VAL A 327 14.15 -7.07 8.02
C VAL A 327 13.15 -6.79 9.12
N VAL A 328 11.90 -7.20 8.90
CA VAL A 328 10.86 -7.20 9.94
C VAL A 328 10.40 -8.63 10.11
N ALA A 329 10.52 -9.21 11.30
CA ALA A 329 10.07 -10.56 11.58
C ALA A 329 8.92 -10.55 12.58
N SER A 330 7.94 -11.43 12.35
CA SER A 330 6.84 -11.70 13.27
C SER A 330 6.71 -13.21 13.49
N HIS A 331 6.91 -13.64 14.74
CA HIS A 331 6.63 -14.99 15.19
C HIS A 331 5.21 -15.01 15.77
N GLN A 332 4.30 -15.73 15.10
CA GLN A 332 2.89 -15.80 15.48
C GLN A 332 2.70 -16.78 16.65
N GLU A 333 3.06 -16.34 17.85
CA GLU A 333 3.18 -17.20 19.03
C GLU A 333 1.94 -18.05 19.26
N SER A 334 2.14 -19.36 19.38
CA SER A 334 1.05 -20.32 19.59
C SER A 334 0.65 -20.45 21.07
N LEU A 335 1.52 -20.04 22.00
CA LEU A 335 1.25 -20.07 23.44
C LEU A 335 0.63 -18.76 23.97
N HIS A 336 0.70 -17.68 23.19
CA HIS A 336 0.25 -16.36 23.60
C HIS A 336 -0.80 -15.79 22.64
N SER A 337 -1.60 -14.82 23.10
CA SER A 337 -2.58 -14.11 22.27
C SER A 337 -1.96 -12.89 21.55
N HIS A 338 -0.66 -12.90 21.31
CA HIS A 338 0.12 -11.82 20.70
C HIS A 338 1.37 -12.37 20.02
N ASP A 339 1.92 -11.64 19.05
CA ASP A 339 3.10 -12.05 18.30
C ASP A 339 4.39 -11.52 18.95
N ALA A 340 5.49 -12.27 18.83
CA ALA A 340 6.83 -11.76 19.10
C ALA A 340 7.39 -11.13 17.83
N VAL A 341 7.90 -9.89 17.89
CA VAL A 341 8.30 -9.13 16.70
C VAL A 341 9.70 -8.56 16.83
N SER A 342 10.40 -8.43 15.70
CA SER A 342 11.70 -7.76 15.62
C SER A 342 11.81 -6.91 14.35
N VAL A 343 12.60 -5.83 14.42
CA VAL A 343 12.92 -4.96 13.28
C VAL A 343 14.42 -4.69 13.30
N LEU A 344 15.07 -4.95 12.16
CA LEU A 344 16.47 -4.63 11.92
C LEU A 344 16.57 -3.83 10.63
N THR A 345 17.23 -2.68 10.70
CA THR A 345 17.48 -1.82 9.52
C THR A 345 18.98 -1.59 9.38
N GLN A 346 19.50 -1.77 8.16
CA GLN A 346 20.85 -1.39 7.76
C GLN A 346 20.77 -0.24 6.76
N GLY A 347 21.61 0.78 6.97
CA GLY A 347 21.64 1.99 6.16
C GLY A 347 20.55 3.01 6.51
N THR A 348 20.32 3.94 5.58
CA THR A 348 19.45 5.11 5.78
C THR A 348 18.13 5.04 5.02
N MET A 349 18.06 4.26 3.93
CA MET A 349 16.90 4.17 3.05
C MET A 349 15.61 3.77 3.77
N PHE A 350 15.70 2.85 4.73
CA PHE A 350 14.55 2.36 5.49
C PHE A 350 14.51 2.86 6.94
N ALA A 351 15.35 3.83 7.29
CA ALA A 351 15.43 4.37 8.64
C ALA A 351 14.15 5.15 8.97
N SER A 352 13.45 4.74 10.02
CA SER A 352 12.29 5.46 10.55
C SER A 352 12.36 5.53 12.07
N ARG A 353 12.00 6.69 12.63
CA ARG A 353 11.92 6.87 14.09
C ARG A 353 10.61 6.33 14.68
N SER A 354 9.55 6.31 13.88
CA SER A 354 8.25 5.74 14.26
C SER A 354 7.94 4.50 13.42
N LEU A 355 7.13 3.61 13.97
CA LEU A 355 6.60 2.47 13.25
C LEU A 355 5.13 2.71 12.94
N ASP A 356 4.71 2.34 11.73
CA ASP A 356 3.30 2.36 11.35
C ASP A 356 2.52 1.40 12.27
N PRO A 357 1.37 1.82 12.84
CA PRO A 357 0.58 0.98 13.75
C PRO A 357 0.11 -0.35 13.15
N HIS A 358 0.02 -0.45 11.82
CA HIS A 358 -0.37 -1.66 11.11
C HIS A 358 0.81 -2.44 10.51
N LEU A 359 2.06 -2.02 10.76
CA LEU A 359 3.26 -2.70 10.26
C LEU A 359 3.20 -4.20 10.60
N PHE A 360 3.13 -4.55 11.88
CA PHE A 360 3.13 -5.94 12.34
C PHE A 360 1.86 -6.70 11.95
N ALA A 361 0.69 -6.02 11.97
CA ALA A 361 -0.58 -6.61 11.55
C ALA A 361 -0.59 -7.02 10.06
N SER A 362 0.33 -6.48 9.26
CA SER A 362 0.50 -6.84 7.85
C SER A 362 1.44 -8.03 7.62
N LEU A 363 2.19 -8.49 8.63
CA LEU A 363 3.04 -9.69 8.56
C LEU A 363 2.24 -10.95 8.89
N ILE A 364 1.25 -11.24 8.04
CA ILE A 364 0.41 -12.43 8.17
C ILE A 364 0.36 -13.15 6.83
N HIS A 365 0.49 -14.47 6.86
CA HIS A 365 0.17 -15.29 5.69
C HIS A 365 -1.35 -15.33 5.51
N ARG A 366 -1.87 -14.72 4.44
CA ARG A 366 -3.32 -14.51 4.24
C ARG A 366 -4.10 -15.71 3.70
N GLY A 367 -3.43 -16.82 3.40
CA GLY A 367 -4.05 -18.09 2.97
C GLY A 367 -4.37 -18.12 1.49
#